data_AF-A0A066V5D0-F1
#
_entry.id   AF-A0A066V5D0-F1
#
_cell.length_a   1.000
_cell.length_b   1.000
_cell.length_c   1.000
_cell.angle_alpha   90.00
_cell.angle_beta   90.00
_cell.angle_gamma   90.00
#
_symmetry.space_group_name_H-M   'P 1'
#
loop_
_entity.id
_entity.type
_entity.pdbx_description
1 polymer ?
#
loop_
_entity_poly.entity_id
_entity_poly.type
_entity_poly.pdbx_seq_one_letter_code
_entity_poly.pdbx_strand_id
1 'polypeptide(L)'
;MALEQVEAGEEKLKNLNLQQLQKNVYVRLSSPLDIPKSGVGRIFSVSNSKSLCIAATSASLLLHPLEGLRETFASGSNHSTPQLSPAAQIETVSHPALGATPSFVRFADAGERVLVGLSNGTIAIWETAKLLACDLVPTAVLQPPSPGLILLDLVENPLDLPEFPDALYSQAGSSSRAAASQSIMFNGKQLALGLVTGEIMQFTPAGEQKDMTVKPEELSAEFCVADLRCIENYVFLATYASSASNDADVSDEDQVFVILRDASTKQIKFVHFPLDPAPIFGFGGGPKQRRYCARLKE
;
A
#
# COMPACT_ATOMS: atom_id res chain seq x y z
N MET A 1 -0.92 -4.55 -31.55
CA MET A 1 -1.00 -5.34 -30.30
C MET A 1 -2.42 -5.85 -30.25
N ALA A 2 -2.64 -7.17 -30.18
CA ALA A 2 -4.02 -7.68 -30.06
C ALA A 2 -4.46 -7.52 -28.61
N LEU A 3 -5.61 -6.88 -28.42
CA LEU A 3 -6.25 -6.68 -27.12
C LEU A 3 -7.43 -7.65 -27.07
N GLU A 4 -7.49 -8.45 -26.01
CA GLU A 4 -8.62 -9.32 -25.74
C GLU A 4 -9.24 -8.91 -24.41
N GLN A 5 -10.56 -8.85 -24.35
CA GLN A 5 -11.29 -8.55 -23.14
C GLN A 5 -12.27 -9.69 -22.84
N VAL A 6 -12.26 -10.16 -21.60
CA VAL A 6 -13.13 -11.24 -21.12
C VAL A 6 -13.58 -10.96 -19.70
N GLU A 7 -14.71 -11.54 -19.30
CA GLU A 7 -15.15 -11.51 -17.90
C GLU A 7 -14.48 -12.61 -17.08
N ALA A 8 -14.20 -12.30 -15.81
CA ALA A 8 -13.75 -13.25 -14.82
C ALA A 8 -14.88 -14.21 -14.46
N GLY A 9 -14.59 -15.51 -14.43
CA GLY A 9 -15.50 -16.51 -13.88
C GLY A 9 -15.47 -16.52 -12.35
N GLU A 10 -16.57 -16.93 -11.73
CA GLU A 10 -16.65 -17.17 -10.30
C GLU A 10 -16.65 -18.68 -10.00
N GLU A 11 -15.84 -19.08 -9.01
CA GLU A 11 -15.81 -20.47 -8.53
C GLU A 11 -15.97 -20.52 -7.02
N LYS A 12 -16.86 -21.41 -6.55
CA LYS A 12 -17.05 -21.66 -5.13
C LYS A 12 -15.99 -22.62 -4.61
N LEU A 13 -15.00 -22.09 -3.89
CA LEU A 13 -13.96 -22.88 -3.23
C LEU A 13 -14.47 -23.45 -1.89
N LYS A 14 -14.52 -24.79 -1.76
CA LYS A 14 -14.95 -25.47 -0.52
C LYS A 14 -13.83 -25.59 0.53
N ASN A 15 -12.59 -25.52 0.10
CA ASN A 15 -11.41 -25.80 0.94
C ASN A 15 -10.68 -24.52 1.37
N LEU A 16 -11.20 -23.35 1.02
CA LEU A 16 -10.64 -22.06 1.43
C LEU A 16 -11.61 -21.39 2.41
N ASN A 17 -11.16 -21.17 3.64
CA ASN A 17 -11.96 -20.52 4.67
C ASN A 17 -11.12 -19.47 5.39
N LEU A 18 -11.74 -18.34 5.73
CA LEU A 18 -11.15 -17.34 6.62
C LEU A 18 -11.67 -17.59 8.03
N GLN A 19 -10.78 -18.00 8.94
CA GLN A 19 -11.14 -18.25 10.32
C GLN A 19 -10.79 -17.04 11.18
N GLN A 20 -11.79 -16.47 11.85
CA GLN A 20 -11.54 -15.47 12.89
C GLN A 20 -10.79 -16.14 14.06
N LEU A 21 -9.69 -15.53 14.50
CA LEU A 21 -8.86 -16.09 15.58
C LEU A 21 -9.62 -16.27 16.89
N GLN A 22 -10.47 -15.30 17.24
CA GLN A 22 -11.37 -15.38 18.38
C GLN A 22 -12.66 -14.62 18.10
N LYS A 23 -13.80 -15.23 18.44
CA LYS A 23 -15.13 -14.72 18.07
C LYS A 23 -15.38 -13.33 18.68
N ASN A 24 -15.68 -12.35 17.83
CA ASN A 24 -15.98 -10.96 18.19
C ASN A 24 -14.92 -10.29 19.09
N VAL A 25 -13.64 -10.66 18.95
CA VAL A 25 -12.54 -9.98 19.63
C VAL A 25 -11.78 -9.12 18.64
N TYR A 26 -11.51 -7.88 19.03
CA TYR A 26 -10.73 -6.91 18.25
C TYR A 26 -9.58 -6.38 19.10
N VAL A 27 -8.32 -6.67 18.75
CA VAL A 27 -7.19 -6.10 19.49
C VAL A 27 -6.97 -4.65 19.04
N ARG A 28 -6.94 -3.73 19.99
CA ARG A 28 -6.72 -2.30 19.73
C ARG A 28 -5.26 -1.94 19.97
N LEU A 29 -4.62 -1.43 18.92
CA LEU A 29 -3.23 -0.94 18.98
C LEU A 29 -3.15 0.56 19.27
N SER A 30 -4.15 1.35 18.84
CA SER A 30 -4.16 2.80 19.02
C SER A 30 -5.57 3.36 19.21
N SER A 31 -5.67 4.65 19.54
CA SER A 31 -6.90 5.41 19.32
C SER A 31 -7.27 5.42 17.83
N PRO A 32 -8.56 5.63 17.49
CA PRO A 32 -8.97 5.85 16.11
C PRO A 32 -8.13 6.93 15.44
N LEU A 33 -7.75 6.69 14.19
CA LEU A 33 -6.93 7.61 13.41
C LEU A 33 -7.83 8.55 12.61
N ASP A 34 -7.46 9.83 12.58
CA ASP A 34 -8.02 10.78 11.64
C ASP A 34 -7.23 10.66 10.33
N ILE A 35 -7.70 9.80 9.43
CA ILE A 35 -7.05 9.55 8.14
C ILE A 35 -7.54 10.61 7.16
N PRO A 36 -6.65 11.46 6.61
CA PRO A 36 -7.04 12.45 5.62
C PRO A 36 -7.74 11.79 4.44
N LYS A 37 -8.74 12.44 3.84
CA LYS A 37 -9.44 11.90 2.66
C LYS A 37 -8.51 11.67 1.45
N SER A 38 -7.43 12.44 1.37
CA SER A 38 -6.35 12.29 0.38
C SER A 38 -5.27 11.28 0.80
N GLY A 39 -5.35 10.77 2.03
CA GLY A 39 -4.28 10.05 2.71
C GLY A 39 -4.13 8.63 2.19
N VAL A 40 -3.15 8.44 1.32
CA VAL A 40 -2.60 7.13 1.01
C VAL A 40 -1.80 6.69 2.24
N GLY A 41 -2.29 5.70 2.99
CA GLY A 41 -1.61 5.21 4.20
C GLY A 41 -1.30 3.73 4.13
N ARG A 42 -0.09 3.32 4.55
CA ARG A 42 0.20 1.93 4.92
C ARG A 42 0.65 1.92 6.36
N ILE A 43 -0.31 1.89 7.27
CA ILE A 43 -0.11 2.14 8.70
C ILE A 43 0.13 0.87 9.51
N PHE A 44 0.28 -0.28 8.86
CA PHE A 44 0.56 -1.54 9.54
C PHE A 44 1.47 -2.43 8.68
N SER A 45 2.47 -3.03 9.31
CA SER A 45 3.39 -3.96 8.67
C SER A 45 3.81 -5.08 9.62
N VAL A 46 4.13 -6.25 9.06
CA VAL A 46 4.50 -7.46 9.79
C VAL A 46 5.82 -7.98 9.26
N SER A 47 6.72 -8.36 10.16
CA SER A 47 7.90 -9.17 9.86
C SER A 47 7.75 -10.54 10.51
N ASN A 48 7.46 -11.56 9.68
CA ASN A 48 7.35 -12.93 10.16
C ASN A 48 8.71 -13.49 10.61
N SER A 49 9.79 -13.17 9.89
CA SER A 49 11.16 -13.58 10.22
C SER A 49 11.61 -13.07 11.59
N LYS A 50 11.18 -11.87 11.98
CA LYS A 50 11.48 -11.28 13.29
C LYS A 50 10.41 -11.51 14.35
N SER A 51 9.28 -12.10 13.98
CA SER A 51 8.10 -12.21 14.85
C SER A 51 7.64 -10.86 15.41
N LEU A 52 7.65 -9.80 14.59
CA LEU A 52 7.24 -8.45 14.97
C LEU A 52 6.15 -7.89 14.07
N CYS A 53 5.37 -6.94 14.58
CA CYS A 53 4.59 -6.01 13.78
C CYS A 53 4.85 -4.56 14.21
N ILE A 54 4.61 -3.64 13.29
CA ILE A 54 4.66 -2.21 13.54
C ILE A 54 3.36 -1.56 13.08
N ALA A 55 2.84 -0.64 13.89
CA ALA A 55 1.65 0.15 13.60
C ALA A 55 1.96 1.65 13.71
N ALA A 56 1.44 2.43 12.77
CA ALA A 56 1.47 3.88 12.82
C ALA A 56 0.22 4.40 13.55
N THR A 57 0.41 5.43 14.38
CA THR A 57 -0.66 6.17 15.06
C THR A 57 -0.74 7.60 14.54
N SER A 58 -1.61 8.43 15.11
CA SER A 58 -1.69 9.84 14.76
C SER A 58 -0.45 10.65 15.17
N ALA A 59 0.37 10.13 16.09
CA ALA A 59 1.54 10.86 16.63
C ALA A 59 2.80 10.00 16.78
N SER A 60 2.69 8.68 16.69
CA SER A 60 3.74 7.74 17.07
C SER A 60 3.76 6.47 16.24
N LEU A 61 4.83 5.69 16.42
CA LEU A 61 4.97 4.33 15.91
C LEU A 61 4.99 3.36 17.07
N LEU A 62 4.30 2.24 16.92
CA LEU A 62 4.19 1.19 17.94
C LEU A 62 4.75 -0.11 17.38
N LEU A 63 5.81 -0.62 17.99
CA LEU A 63 6.41 -1.91 17.68
C LEU A 63 5.89 -2.96 18.68
N HIS A 64 5.37 -4.08 18.19
CA HIS A 64 4.85 -5.16 19.03
C HIS A 64 5.42 -6.53 18.62
N PRO A 65 5.66 -7.44 19.57
CA PRO A 65 5.85 -8.86 19.28
C PRO A 65 4.57 -9.49 18.73
N LEU A 66 4.69 -10.33 17.70
CA LEU A 66 3.55 -11.07 17.15
C LEU A 66 2.97 -12.09 18.14
N GLU A 67 3.79 -12.62 19.05
CA GLU A 67 3.34 -13.49 20.13
C GLU A 67 2.33 -12.77 21.03
N GLY A 68 2.68 -11.59 21.54
CA GLY A 68 1.77 -10.79 22.35
C GLY A 68 0.46 -10.44 21.63
N LEU A 69 0.49 -10.20 20.32
CA LEU A 69 -0.72 -9.99 19.52
C LEU A 69 -1.61 -11.26 19.51
N ARG A 70 -1.02 -12.43 19.24
CA ARG A 70 -1.74 -13.71 19.21
C ARG A 70 -2.31 -14.09 20.57
N GLU A 71 -1.52 -13.91 21.63
CA GLU A 71 -1.95 -14.16 23.01
C GLU A 71 -3.12 -13.24 23.39
N THR A 72 -3.03 -11.95 23.06
CA THR A 72 -4.11 -10.99 23.35
C THR A 72 -5.41 -11.34 22.64
N PHE A 73 -5.34 -11.84 21.39
CA PHE A 73 -6.50 -12.39 20.69
C PHE A 73 -7.05 -13.63 21.40
N ALA A 74 -6.18 -14.58 21.76
CA ALA A 74 -6.56 -15.85 22.37
C ALA A 74 -7.18 -15.68 23.78
N SER A 75 -6.67 -14.73 24.57
CA SER A 75 -7.17 -14.43 25.91
C SER A 75 -8.39 -13.51 25.93
N GLY A 76 -8.74 -12.90 24.80
CA GLY A 76 -9.88 -11.99 24.68
C GLY A 76 -11.22 -12.69 24.93
N SER A 77 -12.07 -12.08 25.74
CA SER A 77 -13.45 -12.53 25.94
C SER A 77 -14.34 -12.12 24.77
N ASN A 78 -15.39 -12.89 24.47
CA ASN A 78 -16.34 -12.58 23.39
C ASN A 78 -16.88 -11.14 23.54
N HIS A 79 -16.91 -10.38 22.43
CA HIS A 79 -17.30 -8.95 22.38
C HIS A 79 -16.37 -7.99 23.13
N SER A 80 -15.10 -8.33 23.31
CA SER A 80 -14.12 -7.44 23.94
C SER A 80 -13.21 -6.74 22.93
N THR A 81 -12.57 -5.66 23.39
CA THR A 81 -11.56 -4.92 22.62
C THR A 81 -10.31 -4.70 23.48
N PRO A 82 -9.54 -5.75 23.78
CA PRO A 82 -8.35 -5.63 24.61
C PRO A 82 -7.30 -4.74 23.93
N GLN A 83 -6.49 -4.07 24.75
CA GLN A 83 -5.35 -3.27 24.29
C GLN A 83 -4.06 -4.05 24.49
N LEU A 84 -3.14 -3.92 23.54
CA LEU A 84 -1.79 -4.49 23.62
C LEU A 84 -0.79 -3.38 23.89
N SER A 85 0.07 -3.55 24.90
CA SER A 85 1.18 -2.62 25.14
C SER A 85 2.30 -2.83 24.11
N PRO A 86 2.91 -1.75 23.57
CA PRO A 86 4.04 -1.86 22.66
C PRO A 86 5.31 -2.28 23.38
N ALA A 87 6.20 -2.99 22.67
CA ALA A 87 7.57 -3.22 23.09
C ALA A 87 8.43 -1.96 22.91
N ALA A 88 8.15 -1.16 21.89
CA ALA A 88 8.76 0.16 21.69
C ALA A 88 7.75 1.14 21.11
N GLN A 89 7.83 2.40 21.56
CA GLN A 89 7.01 3.50 21.08
C GLN A 89 7.91 4.67 20.69
N ILE A 90 7.69 5.21 19.49
CA ILE A 90 8.47 6.32 18.95
C ILE A 90 7.52 7.48 18.68
N GLU A 91 7.67 8.58 19.41
CA GLU A 91 6.89 9.80 19.17
C GLU A 91 7.43 10.55 17.95
N THR A 92 6.77 10.49 16.79
CA THR A 92 7.30 11.07 15.56
C THR A 92 7.00 12.56 15.44
N VAL A 93 5.87 13.02 16.00
CA VAL A 93 5.44 14.42 15.90
C VAL A 93 6.27 15.34 16.79
N SER A 94 6.60 14.89 18.01
CA SER A 94 7.43 15.67 18.95
C SER A 94 8.93 15.48 18.74
N HIS A 95 9.35 14.50 17.93
CA HIS A 95 10.76 14.26 17.66
C HIS A 95 11.37 15.38 16.81
N PRO A 96 12.43 16.08 17.26
CA PRO A 96 12.97 17.27 16.59
C PRO A 96 13.39 17.07 15.14
N ALA A 97 13.90 15.89 14.79
CA ALA A 97 14.33 15.56 13.43
C ALA A 97 13.20 15.08 12.50
N LEU A 98 12.02 14.74 13.04
CA LEU A 98 10.93 14.12 12.27
C LEU A 98 9.74 15.07 12.14
N GLY A 99 9.23 15.58 13.26
CA GLY A 99 8.25 16.66 13.34
C GLY A 99 6.93 16.42 12.59
N ALA A 100 6.55 15.17 12.33
CA ALA A 100 5.43 14.86 11.46
C ALA A 100 4.76 13.51 11.78
N THR A 101 3.53 13.35 11.29
CA THR A 101 2.74 12.14 11.49
C THR A 101 3.19 11.02 10.54
N PRO A 102 3.21 9.75 10.98
CA PRO A 102 3.57 8.63 10.13
C PRO A 102 2.42 8.25 9.19
N SER A 103 2.72 8.10 7.90
CA SER A 103 1.77 7.72 6.85
C SER A 103 2.09 6.34 6.24
N PHE A 104 3.36 5.94 6.24
CA PHE A 104 3.80 4.64 5.74
C PHE A 104 4.71 3.97 6.76
N VAL A 105 4.49 2.68 7.01
CA VAL A 105 5.38 1.83 7.79
C VAL A 105 5.61 0.52 7.05
N ARG A 106 6.86 0.06 7.04
CA ARG A 106 7.25 -1.21 6.42
C ARG A 106 8.52 -1.76 7.06
N PHE A 107 8.56 -3.07 7.26
CA PHE A 107 9.83 -3.77 7.49
C PHE A 107 10.59 -3.96 6.18
N ALA A 108 11.90 -3.77 6.20
CA ALA A 108 12.79 -3.95 5.06
C ALA A 108 13.96 -4.87 5.43
N ASP A 109 14.69 -5.33 4.41
CA ASP A 109 15.93 -6.11 4.60
C ASP A 109 15.67 -7.35 5.48
N ALA A 110 14.71 -8.18 5.06
CA ALA A 110 14.24 -9.34 5.82
C ALA A 110 13.79 -9.03 7.27
N GLY A 111 13.42 -7.78 7.55
CA GLY A 111 12.99 -7.31 8.87
C GLY A 111 14.10 -6.73 9.73
N GLU A 112 15.35 -6.62 9.25
CA GLU A 112 16.43 -5.97 9.99
C GLU A 112 16.24 -4.46 10.11
N ARG A 113 15.42 -3.86 9.24
CA ARG A 113 15.14 -2.43 9.23
C ARG A 113 13.66 -2.12 9.26
N VAL A 114 13.33 -0.96 9.82
CA VAL A 114 12.00 -0.35 9.80
C VAL A 114 12.10 0.94 8.99
N LEU A 115 11.29 1.03 7.95
CA LEU A 115 11.13 2.21 7.10
C LEU A 115 9.83 2.93 7.44
N VAL A 116 9.90 4.25 7.63
CA VAL A 116 8.74 5.07 7.94
C VAL A 116 8.69 6.28 7.05
N GLY A 117 7.62 6.42 6.29
CA GLY A 117 7.28 7.63 5.56
C GLY A 117 6.40 8.54 6.41
N LEU A 118 6.74 9.83 6.46
CA LEU A 118 6.01 10.84 7.20
C LEU A 118 5.18 11.76 6.28
N SER A 119 4.19 12.43 6.84
CA SER A 119 3.29 13.35 6.12
C SER A 119 3.97 14.58 5.54
N ASN A 120 5.17 14.94 6.01
CA ASN A 120 6.01 15.99 5.44
C ASN A 120 6.91 15.50 4.29
N GLY A 121 6.78 14.24 3.87
CA GLY A 121 7.58 13.61 2.81
C GLY A 121 8.93 13.04 3.28
N THR A 122 9.31 13.25 4.54
CA THR A 122 10.54 12.68 5.11
C THR A 122 10.42 11.16 5.26
N ILE A 123 11.52 10.45 5.07
CA ILE A 123 11.62 9.02 5.35
C ILE A 123 12.62 8.82 6.49
N ALA A 124 12.21 8.09 7.53
CA ALA A 124 13.06 7.73 8.65
C ALA A 124 13.30 6.20 8.65
N ILE A 125 14.53 5.82 8.98
CA ILE A 125 15.01 4.44 8.94
C ILE A 125 15.58 4.09 10.30
N TRP A 126 15.17 2.96 10.86
CA TRP A 126 15.75 2.39 12.07
C TRP A 126 16.23 0.97 11.82
N GLU A 127 17.29 0.57 12.53
CA GLU A 127 17.61 -0.84 12.74
C GLU A 127 16.61 -1.44 13.75
N THR A 128 15.98 -2.55 13.39
CA THR A 128 14.98 -3.23 14.23
C THR A 128 15.57 -3.65 15.58
N ALA A 129 16.83 -4.10 15.59
CA ALA A 129 17.52 -4.49 16.82
C ALA A 129 17.72 -3.31 17.79
N LYS A 130 18.02 -2.11 17.28
CA LYS A 130 18.16 -0.90 18.09
C LYS A 130 16.83 -0.47 18.70
N LEU A 131 15.74 -0.54 17.93
CA LEU A 131 14.40 -0.27 18.45
C LEU A 131 14.01 -1.20 19.60
N LEU A 132 14.30 -2.49 19.48
CA LEU A 132 14.05 -3.47 20.56
C LEU A 132 14.94 -3.23 21.79
N ALA A 133 16.13 -2.67 21.61
CA ALA A 133 17.00 -2.22 22.69
C ALA A 133 16.61 -0.84 23.25
N CYS A 134 15.46 -0.29 22.83
CA CYS A 134 14.97 1.05 23.17
C CYS A 134 15.93 2.20 22.75
N ASP A 135 16.79 1.96 21.78
CA ASP A 135 17.49 3.02 21.06
C ASP A 135 16.58 3.54 19.94
N LEU A 136 15.90 4.64 20.24
CA LEU A 136 14.85 5.22 19.39
C LEU A 136 15.40 6.21 18.36
N VAL A 137 16.72 6.39 18.29
CA VAL A 137 17.34 7.32 17.34
C VAL A 137 17.30 6.71 15.93
N PRO A 138 16.75 7.42 14.93
CA PRO A 138 16.79 6.96 13.54
C PRO A 138 18.23 6.76 13.09
N THR A 139 18.49 5.64 12.44
CA THR A 139 19.78 5.36 11.80
C THR A 139 20.01 6.28 10.61
N ALA A 140 18.95 6.63 9.89
CA ALA A 140 18.98 7.63 8.82
C ALA A 140 17.65 8.39 8.75
N VAL A 141 17.73 9.64 8.29
CA VAL A 141 16.57 10.49 7.96
C VAL A 141 16.80 11.08 6.58
N LEU A 142 15.99 10.69 5.61
CA LEU A 142 16.06 11.12 4.22
C LEU A 142 15.03 12.23 3.98
N GLN A 143 15.51 13.36 3.48
CA GLN A 143 14.66 14.49 3.10
C GLN A 143 14.02 14.23 1.73
N PRO A 144 12.79 14.75 1.49
CA PRO A 144 12.21 14.70 0.16
C PRO A 144 13.12 15.41 -0.87
N PRO A 145 13.14 15.00 -2.14
CA PRO A 145 13.99 15.60 -3.18
C PRO A 145 13.82 17.12 -3.33
N SER A 146 12.61 17.62 -3.07
CA SER A 146 12.27 19.03 -3.04
C SER A 146 11.27 19.30 -1.91
N PRO A 147 11.28 20.50 -1.31
CA PRO A 147 10.28 20.89 -0.31
C PRO A 147 8.84 20.83 -0.86
N GLY A 148 7.90 20.39 -0.03
CA GLY A 148 6.47 20.36 -0.37
C GLY A 148 6.02 19.17 -1.21
N LEU A 149 6.92 18.20 -1.47
CA LEU A 149 6.55 16.94 -2.10
C LEU A 149 5.81 16.02 -1.11
N ILE A 150 4.78 15.35 -1.61
CA ILE A 150 3.96 14.39 -0.85
C ILE A 150 4.45 12.99 -1.18
N LEU A 151 4.79 12.20 -0.17
CA LEU A 151 5.16 10.80 -0.34
C LEU A 151 3.90 9.99 -0.72
N LEU A 152 3.95 9.32 -1.87
CA LEU A 152 2.85 8.50 -2.40
C LEU A 152 3.00 7.01 -2.09
N ASP A 153 4.24 6.53 -2.13
CA ASP A 153 4.56 5.15 -1.79
C ASP A 153 6.01 5.01 -1.37
N LEU A 154 6.26 3.96 -0.61
CA LEU A 154 7.57 3.58 -0.11
C LEU A 154 7.76 2.09 -0.35
N VAL A 155 8.83 1.75 -1.07
CA VAL A 155 9.17 0.39 -1.46
C VAL A 155 10.62 0.11 -1.04
N GLU A 156 10.87 -1.14 -0.63
CA GLU A 156 12.23 -1.63 -0.40
C GLU A 156 13.07 -1.53 -1.67
N ASN A 157 14.37 -1.28 -1.50
CA ASN A 157 15.28 -1.24 -2.64
C ASN A 157 15.35 -2.63 -3.32
N PRO A 158 15.13 -2.74 -4.63
CA PRO A 158 15.43 -3.96 -5.40
C PRO A 158 16.88 -4.41 -5.42
N LEU A 159 17.79 -3.43 -5.42
CA LEU A 159 19.19 -3.64 -5.71
C LEU A 159 19.88 -4.10 -4.42
N ASP A 160 21.06 -4.69 -4.56
CA ASP A 160 21.91 -5.14 -3.44
C ASP A 160 22.42 -3.99 -2.53
N LEU A 161 21.76 -2.83 -2.58
CA LEU A 161 21.94 -1.66 -1.70
C LEU A 161 20.71 -1.53 -0.80
N PRO A 162 20.53 -2.40 0.21
CA PRO A 162 19.37 -2.39 1.12
C PRO A 162 19.29 -1.12 1.99
N GLU A 163 20.27 -0.22 1.90
CA GLU A 163 20.43 1.00 2.70
C GLU A 163 19.41 2.09 2.37
N PHE A 164 18.88 2.13 1.15
CA PHE A 164 18.02 3.23 0.72
C PHE A 164 16.76 2.75 0.04
N PRO A 165 15.57 3.02 0.59
CA PRO A 165 14.32 2.64 -0.05
C PRO A 165 14.05 3.45 -1.32
N ASP A 166 13.30 2.86 -2.25
CA ASP A 166 12.74 3.58 -3.38
C ASP A 166 11.46 4.29 -2.94
N ALA A 167 11.41 5.60 -3.17
CA ALA A 167 10.32 6.46 -2.75
C ALA A 167 9.73 7.21 -3.94
N LEU A 168 8.40 7.24 -4.03
CA LEU A 168 7.71 8.07 -5.01
C LEU A 168 7.09 9.27 -4.34
N TYR A 169 7.35 10.41 -4.96
CA TYR A 169 6.82 11.69 -4.54
C TYR A 169 5.90 12.26 -5.61
N SER A 170 4.87 12.99 -5.18
CA SER A 170 4.09 13.87 -6.04
C SER A 170 4.26 15.32 -5.63
N GLN A 171 4.11 16.21 -6.61
CA GLN A 171 4.01 17.64 -6.39
C GLN A 171 2.54 18.03 -6.34
N ALA A 172 2.12 18.62 -5.20
CA ALA A 172 0.78 19.13 -5.02
C ALA A 172 0.43 20.15 -6.13
N GLY A 173 -0.72 19.95 -6.80
CA GLY A 173 -1.23 20.86 -7.83
C GLY A 173 -0.54 20.77 -9.20
N SER A 174 0.37 19.81 -9.42
CA SER A 174 0.89 19.58 -10.77
C SER A 174 -0.20 18.91 -11.64
N SER A 175 -0.53 19.51 -12.77
CA SER A 175 -1.40 18.96 -13.82
C SER A 175 -0.61 18.12 -14.85
N SER A 176 0.62 17.74 -14.49
CA SER A 176 1.46 16.85 -15.29
C SER A 176 0.76 15.51 -15.49
N ARG A 177 0.87 14.92 -16.69
CA ARG A 177 0.28 13.60 -17.02
C ARG A 177 0.73 12.47 -16.07
N ALA A 178 1.79 12.70 -15.28
CA ALA A 178 2.30 11.80 -14.24
C ALA A 178 1.79 12.11 -12.81
N ALA A 179 1.01 13.18 -12.62
CA ALA A 179 0.71 13.76 -11.30
C ALA A 179 -0.38 13.04 -10.48
N ALA A 180 -0.96 11.96 -11.00
CA ALA A 180 -1.71 11.02 -10.17
C ALA A 180 -1.37 9.58 -10.54
N SER A 181 -0.08 9.23 -10.46
CA SER A 181 0.27 7.84 -10.24
C SER A 181 -0.23 7.40 -8.88
N GLN A 182 -1.46 6.91 -8.82
CA GLN A 182 -2.13 6.50 -7.59
C GLN A 182 -1.63 5.15 -7.07
N SER A 183 -0.76 4.49 -7.84
CA SER A 183 -0.29 3.16 -7.48
C SER A 183 1.03 2.80 -8.12
N ILE A 184 1.83 2.12 -7.31
CA ILE A 184 3.16 1.67 -7.66
C ILE A 184 3.21 0.16 -7.52
N MET A 185 3.74 -0.43 -8.58
CA MET A 185 4.24 -1.77 -8.59
C MET A 185 5.75 -1.77 -8.47
N PHE A 186 6.28 -2.67 -7.65
CA PHE A 186 7.68 -2.99 -7.67
C PHE A 186 7.89 -4.49 -7.49
N ASN A 187 8.61 -5.14 -8.39
CA ASN A 187 8.86 -6.59 -8.38
C ASN A 187 10.34 -6.97 -8.26
N GLY A 188 11.21 -6.03 -7.87
CA GLY A 188 12.66 -6.24 -7.87
C GLY A 188 13.35 -5.85 -9.19
N LYS A 189 12.61 -5.75 -10.31
CA LYS A 189 13.20 -5.53 -11.64
C LYS A 189 12.58 -4.38 -12.42
N GLN A 190 11.34 -4.03 -12.12
CA GLN A 190 10.55 -3.06 -12.88
C GLN A 190 9.62 -2.30 -11.94
N LEU A 191 9.42 -1.04 -12.28
CA LEU A 191 8.43 -0.14 -11.69
C LEU A 191 7.24 -0.05 -12.65
N ALA A 192 6.00 -0.14 -12.17
CA ALA A 192 4.84 0.20 -12.98
C ALA A 192 3.98 1.27 -12.29
N LEU A 193 3.55 2.25 -13.08
CA LEU A 193 2.82 3.43 -12.65
C LEU A 193 1.51 3.50 -13.45
N GLY A 194 0.39 3.55 -12.74
CA GLY A 194 -0.88 3.96 -13.34
C GLY A 194 -0.88 5.46 -13.65
N LEU A 195 -1.57 5.88 -14.71
CA LEU A 195 -1.71 7.29 -15.07
C LEU A 195 -3.15 7.78 -14.91
N VAL A 196 -3.30 9.11 -14.84
CA VAL A 196 -4.60 9.80 -14.85
C VAL A 196 -5.39 9.55 -16.13
N THR A 197 -4.71 9.27 -17.23
CA THR A 197 -5.29 8.97 -18.54
C THR A 197 -5.74 7.50 -18.67
N GLY A 198 -5.38 6.66 -17.69
CA GLY A 198 -5.77 5.25 -17.63
C GLY A 198 -4.73 4.27 -18.18
N GLU A 199 -3.63 4.75 -18.76
CA GLU A 199 -2.54 3.86 -19.15
C GLU A 199 -1.70 3.44 -17.93
N ILE A 200 -0.97 2.33 -18.10
CA ILE A 200 0.01 1.84 -17.14
C ILE A 200 1.38 1.89 -17.81
N MET A 201 2.25 2.76 -17.31
CA MET A 201 3.64 2.87 -17.78
C MET A 201 4.55 1.98 -16.96
N GLN A 202 5.52 1.35 -17.61
CA GLN A 202 6.57 0.58 -16.95
C GLN A 202 7.93 1.22 -17.12
N PHE A 203 8.71 1.22 -16.05
CA PHE A 203 10.04 1.78 -16.00
C PHE A 203 11.06 0.75 -15.47
N THR A 204 12.31 0.90 -15.87
CA THR A 204 13.45 0.26 -15.20
C THR A 204 13.69 0.95 -13.84
N PRO A 205 14.43 0.32 -12.91
CA PRO A 205 14.82 0.99 -11.66
C PRO A 205 15.65 2.26 -11.89
N ALA A 206 16.33 2.36 -13.04
CA ALA A 206 17.05 3.57 -13.46
C ALA A 206 16.14 4.71 -13.96
N GLY A 207 14.82 4.49 -14.02
CA GLY A 207 13.83 5.47 -14.47
C GLY A 207 13.59 5.51 -15.97
N GLU A 208 14.14 4.57 -16.75
CA GLU A 208 13.92 4.51 -18.19
C GLU A 208 12.58 3.84 -18.52
N GLN A 209 11.78 4.44 -19.40
CA GLN A 209 10.52 3.85 -19.84
C GLN A 209 10.78 2.58 -20.66
N LYS A 210 10.18 1.47 -20.22
CA LYS A 210 10.33 0.15 -20.84
C LYS A 210 9.15 -0.23 -21.73
N ASP A 211 7.92 0.01 -21.26
CA ASP A 211 6.70 -0.43 -21.94
C ASP A 211 5.48 0.37 -21.47
N MET A 212 4.35 0.21 -22.16
CA MET A 212 3.08 0.87 -21.82
C MET A 212 1.89 -0.06 -22.11
N THR A 213 1.01 -0.24 -21.13
CA THR A 213 -0.32 -0.83 -21.34
C THR A 213 -1.34 0.26 -21.51
N VAL A 214 -2.08 0.20 -22.61
CA VAL A 214 -3.21 1.09 -22.88
C VAL A 214 -4.39 0.79 -21.94
N LYS A 215 -5.28 1.75 -21.78
CA LYS A 215 -6.53 1.56 -21.03
C LYS A 215 -7.45 0.54 -21.75
N PRO A 216 -8.25 -0.28 -21.02
CA PRO A 216 -9.31 -1.09 -21.62
C PRO A 216 -10.28 -0.25 -22.47
N GLU A 217 -10.72 -0.78 -23.61
CA GLU A 217 -11.54 -0.04 -24.59
C GLU A 217 -12.96 0.26 -24.09
N GLU A 218 -13.50 -0.57 -23.20
CA GLU A 218 -14.84 -0.39 -22.59
C GLU A 218 -14.88 0.78 -21.59
N LEU A 219 -13.72 1.24 -21.12
CA LEU A 219 -13.65 2.34 -20.16
C LEU A 219 -13.67 3.70 -20.86
N SER A 220 -14.56 4.58 -20.39
CA SER A 220 -14.64 5.96 -20.90
C SER A 220 -13.34 6.76 -20.64
N ALA A 221 -13.22 7.91 -21.28
CA ALA A 221 -12.08 8.82 -21.10
C ALA A 221 -11.89 9.28 -19.64
N GLU A 222 -12.97 9.25 -18.85
CA GLU A 222 -12.99 9.73 -17.46
C GLU A 222 -12.37 8.74 -16.48
N PHE A 223 -12.23 7.46 -16.84
CA PHE A 223 -11.59 6.48 -15.96
C PHE A 223 -10.07 6.63 -15.95
N CYS A 224 -9.52 6.66 -14.74
CA CYS A 224 -8.09 6.72 -14.43
C CYS A 224 -7.65 5.53 -13.59
N VAL A 225 -6.36 5.21 -13.59
CA VAL A 225 -5.84 4.14 -12.70
C VAL A 225 -5.81 4.67 -11.26
N ALA A 226 -6.61 4.03 -10.39
CA ALA A 226 -6.70 4.33 -8.96
C ALA A 226 -5.81 3.43 -8.10
N ASP A 227 -5.74 2.13 -8.40
CA ASP A 227 -4.77 1.22 -7.77
C ASP A 227 -4.18 0.23 -8.77
N LEU A 228 -2.97 -0.25 -8.51
CA LEU A 228 -2.19 -1.12 -9.39
C LEU A 228 -1.27 -2.00 -8.55
N ARG A 229 -1.37 -3.31 -8.76
CA ARG A 229 -0.62 -4.33 -8.02
C ARG A 229 0.00 -5.36 -8.95
N CYS A 230 1.20 -5.80 -8.60
CA CYS A 230 1.87 -6.91 -9.29
C CYS A 230 1.51 -8.18 -8.56
N ILE A 231 0.79 -9.07 -9.23
CA ILE A 231 0.63 -10.42 -8.73
C ILE A 231 1.87 -11.22 -9.16
N GLU A 232 2.19 -11.13 -10.45
CA GLU A 232 3.36 -11.78 -11.07
C GLU A 232 3.96 -10.89 -12.17
N ASN A 233 5.11 -11.27 -12.73
CA ASN A 233 5.85 -10.47 -13.72
C ASN A 233 5.00 -10.02 -14.92
N TYR A 234 3.98 -10.79 -15.28
CA TYR A 234 3.09 -10.53 -16.39
C TYR A 234 1.61 -10.49 -15.99
N VAL A 235 1.33 -10.39 -14.69
CA VAL A 235 -0.02 -10.40 -14.13
C VAL A 235 -0.18 -9.20 -13.21
N PHE A 236 -1.04 -8.27 -13.62
CA PHE A 236 -1.31 -7.02 -12.92
C PHE A 236 -2.76 -7.04 -12.44
N LEU A 237 -3.03 -6.50 -11.26
CA LEU A 237 -4.38 -6.17 -10.82
C LEU A 237 -4.50 -4.65 -10.85
N ALA A 238 -5.42 -4.13 -11.64
CA ALA A 238 -5.67 -2.70 -11.80
C ALA A 238 -7.10 -2.36 -11.37
N THR A 239 -7.25 -1.25 -10.66
CA THR A 239 -8.54 -0.64 -10.33
C THR A 239 -8.62 0.69 -11.01
N TYR A 240 -9.69 0.90 -11.77
CA TYR A 240 -9.98 2.14 -12.46
C TYR A 240 -11.15 2.84 -11.77
N ALA A 241 -10.96 4.12 -11.44
CA ALA A 241 -11.99 4.96 -10.86
C ALA A 241 -12.28 6.15 -11.78
N SER A 242 -13.53 6.61 -11.81
CA SER A 242 -13.89 7.80 -12.56
C SER A 242 -13.25 9.06 -11.95
N SER A 243 -12.61 9.87 -12.79
CA SER A 243 -12.02 11.15 -12.41
C SER A 243 -13.05 12.28 -12.27
N ALA A 244 -14.31 12.02 -12.66
CA ALA A 244 -15.40 13.00 -12.59
C ALA A 244 -16.02 13.17 -11.18
N SER A 245 -15.72 12.27 -10.24
CA SER A 245 -16.20 12.34 -8.85
C SER A 245 -15.39 13.34 -8.02
N ASN A 246 -15.59 14.64 -8.29
CA ASN A 246 -15.10 15.72 -7.43
C ASN A 246 -15.96 15.93 -6.17
N ASP A 247 -17.10 15.24 -6.06
CA ASP A 247 -17.99 15.34 -4.92
C ASP A 247 -17.97 14.09 -4.05
N ALA A 248 -18.32 14.29 -2.78
CA ALA A 248 -18.25 13.36 -1.66
C ALA A 248 -19.03 12.04 -1.80
N ASP A 249 -19.59 11.76 -2.97
CA ASP A 249 -20.22 10.50 -3.33
C ASP A 249 -19.18 9.66 -4.08
N VAL A 250 -18.57 8.73 -3.34
CA VAL A 250 -17.73 7.69 -3.94
C VAL A 250 -18.64 6.91 -4.88
N SER A 251 -18.44 7.03 -6.18
CA SER A 251 -19.22 6.25 -7.14
C SER A 251 -18.92 4.77 -6.92
N ASP A 252 -19.94 3.95 -6.73
CA ASP A 252 -19.89 2.48 -6.64
C ASP A 252 -19.38 1.79 -7.93
N GLU A 253 -18.69 2.52 -8.82
CA GLU A 253 -18.41 2.17 -10.21
C GLU A 253 -16.92 1.85 -10.47
N ASP A 254 -16.13 1.55 -9.43
CA ASP A 254 -14.74 1.12 -9.62
C ASP A 254 -14.71 -0.14 -10.50
N GLN A 255 -13.96 -0.07 -11.60
CA GLN A 255 -13.82 -1.17 -12.54
C GLN A 255 -12.50 -1.90 -12.27
N VAL A 256 -12.58 -3.21 -12.02
CA VAL A 256 -11.42 -4.01 -11.60
C VAL A 256 -11.03 -4.98 -12.70
N PHE A 257 -9.75 -4.97 -13.06
CA PHE A 257 -9.20 -5.82 -14.12
C PHE A 257 -7.98 -6.57 -13.63
N VAL A 258 -7.91 -7.86 -13.95
CA VAL A 258 -6.64 -8.57 -14.05
C VAL A 258 -6.11 -8.42 -15.48
N ILE A 259 -4.91 -7.88 -15.60
CA ILE A 259 -4.23 -7.67 -16.88
C ILE A 259 -3.19 -8.78 -17.02
N LEU A 260 -3.41 -9.66 -17.99
CA LEU A 260 -2.52 -10.75 -18.35
C LEU A 260 -1.70 -10.31 -19.57
N ARG A 261 -0.38 -10.40 -19.47
CA ARG A 261 0.51 -10.18 -20.60
C ARG A 261 1.17 -11.48 -21.04
N ASP A 262 1.16 -11.73 -22.34
CA ASP A 262 1.95 -12.81 -22.91
C ASP A 262 3.37 -12.31 -23.17
N ALA A 263 4.36 -12.95 -22.52
CA ALA A 263 5.76 -12.56 -22.63
C ALA A 263 6.34 -12.75 -24.05
N SER A 264 5.80 -13.69 -24.81
CA SER A 264 6.29 -14.08 -26.15
C SER A 264 5.62 -13.29 -27.26
N THR A 265 4.30 -13.14 -27.20
CA THR A 265 3.50 -12.49 -28.25
C THR A 265 3.25 -11.01 -27.97
N LYS A 266 3.54 -10.53 -26.75
CA LYS A 266 3.17 -9.21 -26.23
C LYS A 266 1.67 -8.92 -26.33
N GLN A 267 0.84 -9.96 -26.41
CA GLN A 267 -0.62 -9.79 -26.32
C GLN A 267 -1.00 -9.40 -24.90
N ILE A 268 -2.02 -8.55 -24.80
CA ILE A 268 -2.56 -8.09 -23.53
C ILE A 268 -4.01 -8.53 -23.47
N LYS A 269 -4.35 -9.26 -22.41
CA LYS A 269 -5.71 -9.68 -22.11
C LYS A 269 -6.18 -9.01 -20.83
N PHE A 270 -7.32 -8.32 -20.93
CA PHE A 270 -8.02 -7.73 -19.81
C PHE A 270 -9.10 -8.70 -19.34
N VAL A 271 -9.00 -9.11 -18.08
CA VAL A 271 -9.99 -9.95 -17.42
C VAL A 271 -10.77 -9.07 -16.45
N HIS A 272 -11.97 -8.68 -16.83
CA HIS A 272 -12.85 -7.81 -16.06
C HIS A 272 -13.53 -8.58 -14.94
N PHE A 273 -13.54 -8.04 -13.72
CA PHE A 273 -14.36 -8.58 -12.63
C PHE A 273 -15.78 -8.01 -12.76
N PRO A 274 -16.81 -8.84 -13.08
CA PRO A 274 -18.17 -8.35 -13.25
C PRO A 274 -18.77 -7.82 -11.93
N LEU A 275 -18.28 -8.31 -10.79
CA LEU A 275 -18.57 -7.80 -9.47
C LEU A 275 -17.27 -7.39 -8.79
N ASP A 276 -17.28 -6.25 -8.10
CA ASP A 276 -16.13 -5.83 -7.30
C ASP A 276 -15.84 -6.88 -6.20
N PRO A 277 -14.64 -7.49 -6.16
CA PRO A 277 -14.30 -8.50 -5.14
C PRO A 277 -14.14 -7.94 -3.72
N ALA A 278 -14.06 -6.61 -3.56
CA ALA A 278 -14.03 -5.93 -2.27
C ALA A 278 -14.85 -4.63 -2.36
N PRO A 279 -16.18 -4.75 -2.53
CA PRO A 279 -17.04 -3.60 -2.73
C PRO A 279 -17.13 -2.76 -1.47
N ILE A 280 -17.45 -1.49 -1.66
CA ILE A 280 -17.63 -0.56 -0.56
C ILE A 280 -18.93 -0.89 0.17
N PHE A 281 -18.84 -1.04 1.49
CA PHE A 281 -20.01 -1.12 2.35
C PHE A 281 -19.94 -0.04 3.42
N GLY A 282 -20.74 1.02 3.26
CA GLY A 282 -20.96 2.06 4.29
C GLY A 282 -20.24 3.40 4.08
N PHE A 283 -20.93 4.48 4.48
CA PHE A 283 -20.60 5.93 4.51
C PHE A 283 -19.79 6.51 3.33
N GLY A 284 -20.51 7.25 2.47
CA GLY A 284 -19.94 8.18 1.48
C GLY A 284 -19.03 9.22 2.13
N GLY A 285 -17.94 9.56 1.44
CA GLY A 285 -17.00 10.60 1.84
C GLY A 285 -15.73 10.13 2.57
N GLY A 286 -15.44 8.81 2.60
CA GLY A 286 -14.17 8.24 3.07
C GLY A 286 -12.97 8.58 2.17
N PRO A 287 -11.73 8.22 2.58
CA PRO A 287 -10.53 8.47 1.79
C PRO A 287 -10.56 7.75 0.44
N LYS A 288 -9.84 8.30 -0.56
CA LYS A 288 -9.71 7.69 -1.89
C LYS A 288 -9.34 6.21 -1.77
N GLN A 289 -10.06 5.37 -2.51
CA GLN A 289 -9.99 3.93 -2.39
C GLN A 289 -8.58 3.40 -2.71
N ARG A 290 -8.06 2.55 -1.83
CA ARG A 290 -6.85 1.76 -2.09
C ARG A 290 -7.11 0.31 -1.76
N ARG A 291 -6.79 -0.58 -2.68
CA ARG A 291 -6.88 -2.02 -2.43
C ARG A 291 -5.65 -2.51 -1.68
N TYR A 292 -5.90 -3.32 -0.66
CA TYR A 292 -4.85 -4.06 0.04
C TYR A 292 -4.85 -5.48 -0.47
N CYS A 293 -3.73 -5.89 -1.07
CA CYS A 293 -3.55 -7.24 -1.57
C CYS A 293 -2.44 -7.93 -0.77
N ALA A 294 -2.70 -9.17 -0.37
CA ALA A 294 -1.69 -10.07 0.17
C ALA A 294 -1.52 -11.23 -0.82
N ARG A 295 -0.27 -11.61 -1.08
CA ARG A 295 0.06 -12.78 -1.88
C ARG A 295 0.47 -13.92 -0.95
N LEU A 296 -0.26 -15.03 -1.03
CA LEU A 296 0.12 -16.28 -0.39
C LEU A 296 0.82 -17.13 -1.44
N LYS A 297 2.15 -17.21 -1.37
CA LYS A 297 2.95 -18.09 -2.22
C LYS A 297 3.54 -19.17 -1.31
N GLU A 298 3.31 -20.42 -1.65
CA GLU A 298 4.00 -21.56 -1.04
C GLU A 298 5.47 -21.63 -1.49
#